data_AF-A0A9J6FLY9-F1
#
_entry.id   AF-A0A9J6FLY9-F1
#
_cell.length_a   1.000
_cell.length_b   1.000
_cell.length_c   1.000
_cell.angle_alpha   90.00
_cell.angle_beta   90.00
_cell.angle_gamma   90.00
#
_symmetry.space_group_name_H-M   'P 1'
#
loop_
_entity.id
_entity.type
_entity.pdbx_description
1 polymer ?
#
loop_
_entity_poly.entity_id
_entity_poly.type
_entity_poly.pdbx_seq_one_letter_code
_entity_poly.pdbx_strand_id
1 'polypeptide(L)'
;MHIEWDRQKMKVRLAVEALSASVADSLDFCEKVLKHPQFRGVATTAIFTRLFDHLFDILSSRNPLAKPYNAPLRAQNESCWRTFFVVVQAYISDLKDTTGRPDVEGAKKAGFLGFIIYMQNIKNIFELLVYMVL
;
A
#
# COMPACT_ATOMS: atom_id res chain seq x y z
N MET A 1 -0.66 17.74 12.63
CA MET A 1 -0.21 18.58 11.50
C MET A 1 0.99 17.89 10.86
N HIS A 2 0.78 17.13 9.78
CA HIS A 2 1.78 16.24 9.15
C HIS A 2 2.51 16.89 7.96
N ILE A 3 2.26 18.17 7.70
CA ILE A 3 2.69 18.86 6.49
C ILE A 3 4.16 19.35 6.60
N GLU A 4 4.70 19.52 7.81
CA GLU A 4 6.12 19.87 8.05
C GLU A 4 6.96 18.64 8.42
N TRP A 5 7.19 17.76 7.44
CA TRP A 5 7.87 16.48 7.63
C TRP A 5 9.41 16.55 7.57
N ASP A 6 9.99 17.67 7.12
CA ASP A 6 11.42 17.79 6.78
C ASP A 6 12.35 17.44 7.96
N ARG A 7 11.97 17.86 9.16
CA ARG A 7 12.72 17.56 10.41
C ARG A 7 12.45 16.16 10.96
N GLN A 8 11.49 15.43 10.40
CA GLN A 8 11.02 14.12 10.91
C GLN A 8 10.92 13.06 9.80
N LYS A 9 11.63 13.23 8.67
CA LYS A 9 11.57 12.37 7.48
C LYS A 9 11.83 10.88 7.71
N MET A 10 12.53 10.51 8.79
CA MET A 10 12.80 9.11 9.15
C MET A 10 11.71 8.49 10.04
N LYS A 11 10.72 9.26 10.51
CA LYS A 11 9.64 8.73 11.35
C LYS A 11 8.59 8.04 10.49
N VAL A 12 8.77 6.73 10.29
CA VAL A 12 7.85 5.87 9.52
C VAL A 12 6.40 6.02 9.98
N ARG A 13 6.16 6.22 11.28
CA ARG A 13 4.81 6.45 11.82
C ARG A 13 4.08 7.62 11.15
N LEU A 14 4.77 8.71 10.81
CA LEU A 14 4.15 9.84 10.12
C LEU A 14 3.71 9.48 8.70
N ALA A 15 4.50 8.65 8.00
CA ALA A 15 4.15 8.18 6.67
C ALA A 15 2.93 7.24 6.73
N VAL A 16 2.88 6.33 7.71
CA VAL A 16 1.75 5.43 7.93
C VAL A 16 0.48 6.20 8.28
N GLU A 17 0.56 7.17 9.19
CA GLU A 17 -0.58 8.03 9.56
C GLU A 17 -1.12 8.80 8.34
N ALA A 18 -0.22 9.35 7.51
CA ALA A 18 -0.58 10.09 6.30
C ALA A 18 -1.20 9.20 5.21
N LEU A 19 -0.82 7.93 5.15
CA LEU A 19 -1.30 6.97 4.16
C LEU A 19 -2.42 6.06 4.67
N SER A 20 -3.13 6.44 5.72
CA SER A 20 -4.12 5.57 6.37
C SER A 20 -5.46 5.46 5.63
N ALA A 21 -6.20 4.35 5.83
CA ALA A 21 -7.55 4.18 5.29
C ALA A 21 -8.51 5.32 5.68
N SER A 22 -8.40 5.87 6.90
CA SER A 22 -9.23 6.98 7.34
C SER A 22 -8.95 8.28 6.57
N VAL A 23 -7.71 8.49 6.14
CA VAL A 23 -7.35 9.58 5.23
C VAL A 23 -8.01 9.35 3.86
N ALA A 24 -7.93 8.13 3.32
CA ALA A 24 -8.60 7.81 2.05
C ALA A 24 -10.12 8.01 2.11
N ASP A 25 -10.76 7.59 3.21
CA ASP A 25 -12.21 7.78 3.42
C ASP A 25 -12.57 9.26 3.53
N SER A 26 -11.72 10.06 4.17
CA SER A 26 -11.91 11.51 4.28
C SER A 26 -11.78 12.20 2.91
N LEU A 27 -10.82 11.77 2.09
CA LEU A 27 -10.67 12.26 0.71
C LEU A 27 -11.92 11.95 -0.13
N ASP A 28 -12.39 10.70 -0.07
CA ASP A 28 -13.62 10.26 -0.74
C ASP A 28 -14.84 11.05 -0.26
N PHE A 29 -14.96 11.29 1.04
CA PHE A 29 -16.06 12.07 1.63
C PHE A 29 -16.06 13.53 1.15
N CYS A 30 -14.89 14.17 1.15
CA CYS A 30 -14.74 15.55 0.68
C CYS A 30 -15.12 15.71 -0.80
N GLU A 31 -14.76 14.75 -1.64
CA GLU A 31 -15.09 14.80 -3.08
C GLU A 31 -16.54 14.39 -3.37
N LYS A 32 -16.99 13.26 -2.85
CA LYS A 32 -18.26 12.64 -3.26
C LYS A 32 -19.45 13.17 -2.49
N VAL A 33 -19.28 13.46 -1.20
CA VAL A 33 -20.36 13.90 -0.30
C VAL A 33 -20.39 15.42 -0.19
N LEU A 34 -19.30 16.04 0.26
CA LEU A 34 -19.22 17.50 0.39
C LEU A 34 -19.10 18.21 -0.96
N LYS A 35 -18.63 17.51 -2.01
CA LYS A 35 -18.37 18.07 -3.34
C LYS A 35 -17.50 19.32 -3.28
N HIS A 36 -16.53 19.32 -2.36
CA HIS A 36 -15.71 20.49 -2.09
C HIS A 36 -14.79 20.79 -3.29
N PRO A 37 -14.80 22.00 -3.87
CA PRO A 37 -14.09 22.30 -5.12
C PRO A 37 -12.59 21.97 -5.09
N GLN A 38 -11.95 22.15 -3.94
CA GLN A 38 -10.52 21.86 -3.75
C GLN A 38 -10.17 20.36 -3.77
N PHE A 39 -11.16 19.48 -3.59
CA PHE A 39 -10.96 18.02 -3.56
C PHE A 39 -11.43 17.33 -4.85
N ARG A 40 -11.70 18.10 -5.91
CA ARG A 40 -12.08 17.54 -7.21
C ARG A 40 -10.93 16.73 -7.81
N GLY A 41 -11.21 15.49 -8.20
CA GLY A 41 -10.25 14.58 -8.81
C GLY A 41 -9.37 13.83 -7.80
N VAL A 42 -9.69 13.88 -6.51
CA VAL A 42 -8.86 13.26 -5.46
C VAL A 42 -9.08 11.76 -5.31
N ALA A 43 -10.09 11.18 -5.97
CA ALA A 43 -10.37 9.75 -5.97
C ALA A 43 -9.14 8.88 -6.29
N THR A 44 -8.28 9.30 -7.21
CA THR A 44 -7.05 8.57 -7.56
C THR A 44 -6.06 8.55 -6.39
N THR A 45 -5.92 9.67 -5.68
CA THR A 45 -5.12 9.76 -4.45
C THR A 45 -5.73 8.89 -3.34
N ALA A 46 -7.06 8.89 -3.18
CA ALA A 46 -7.71 8.02 -2.19
C ALA A 46 -7.46 6.53 -2.47
N ILE A 47 -7.47 6.12 -3.75
CA ILE A 47 -7.11 4.75 -4.17
C ILE A 47 -5.65 4.44 -3.83
N PHE A 48 -4.72 5.33 -4.19
CA PHE A 48 -3.31 5.18 -3.85
C PHE A 48 -3.12 4.98 -2.34
N THR A 49 -3.68 5.88 -1.53
CA THR A 49 -3.62 5.83 -0.06
C THR A 49 -4.12 4.50 0.46
N ARG A 50 -5.31 4.06 0.03
CA ARG A 50 -5.94 2.82 0.52
C ARG A 50 -5.16 1.56 0.11
N LEU A 51 -4.58 1.53 -1.09
CA LEU A 51 -3.74 0.40 -1.53
C LEU A 51 -2.45 0.29 -0.70
N PHE A 52 -1.79 1.43 -0.41
CA PHE A 52 -0.57 1.42 0.39
C PHE A 52 -0.84 1.15 1.87
N ASP A 53 -1.94 1.64 2.44
CA ASP A 53 -2.39 1.30 3.80
C ASP A 53 -2.49 -0.21 4.00
N HIS A 54 -3.31 -0.86 3.16
CA HIS A 54 -3.49 -2.31 3.21
C HIS A 54 -2.20 -3.08 2.94
N LEU A 55 -1.34 -2.57 2.04
CA LEU A 55 -0.03 -3.17 1.81
C LEU A 55 0.80 -3.11 3.10
N PHE A 56 0.91 -1.96 3.77
CA PHE A 56 1.64 -1.85 5.02
C PHE A 56 1.09 -2.78 6.11
N ASP A 57 -0.22 -2.88 6.23
CA ASP A 57 -0.87 -3.79 7.18
C ASP A 57 -0.50 -5.26 6.94
N ILE A 58 -0.54 -5.72 5.68
CA ILE A 58 -0.18 -7.10 5.33
C ILE A 58 1.29 -7.37 5.61
N LEU A 59 2.15 -6.46 5.15
CA LEU A 59 3.61 -6.57 5.26
C LEU A 59 4.10 -6.46 6.70
N SER A 60 3.29 -5.91 7.61
CA SER A 60 3.62 -5.75 9.03
C SER A 60 2.71 -6.55 9.97
N SER A 61 1.93 -7.50 9.43
CA SER A 61 0.99 -8.32 10.19
C SER A 61 1.67 -9.07 11.34
N ARG A 62 1.18 -8.85 12.57
CA ARG A 62 1.72 -9.46 13.80
C ARG A 62 0.67 -10.09 14.70
N ASN A 63 -0.63 -9.84 14.45
CA ASN A 63 -1.70 -10.21 15.35
C ASN A 63 -2.55 -11.36 14.77
N PRO A 64 -2.43 -12.59 15.30
CA PRO A 64 -3.23 -13.76 14.89
C PRO A 64 -4.75 -13.59 14.86
N LEU A 65 -5.28 -12.63 15.63
CA LEU A 65 -6.71 -12.35 15.75
C LEU A 65 -7.16 -11.14 14.91
N ALA A 66 -6.25 -10.51 14.18
CA ALA A 66 -6.58 -9.31 13.41
C ALA A 66 -7.38 -9.64 12.14
N LYS A 67 -8.07 -8.60 11.65
CA LYS A 67 -8.86 -8.59 10.41
C LYS A 67 -7.97 -8.90 9.18
N PRO A 68 -8.55 -9.30 8.02
CA PRO A 68 -7.83 -9.98 6.93
C PRO A 68 -6.52 -9.33 6.45
N TYR A 69 -6.42 -8.00 6.41
CA TYR A 69 -5.18 -7.32 6.00
C TYR A 69 -4.12 -7.22 7.11
N ASN A 70 -4.52 -7.31 8.37
CA ASN A 70 -3.62 -7.32 9.52
C ASN A 70 -3.37 -8.74 10.08
N ALA A 71 -4.06 -9.74 9.54
CA ALA A 71 -3.92 -11.13 9.91
C ALA A 71 -2.58 -11.69 9.38
N PRO A 72 -1.90 -12.59 10.11
CA PRO A 72 -0.73 -13.28 9.59
C PRO A 72 -1.05 -14.02 8.30
N LEU A 73 -0.06 -14.13 7.42
CA LEU A 73 -0.16 -14.92 6.20
C LEU A 73 -0.29 -16.40 6.55
N ARG A 74 -1.35 -17.06 6.05
CA ARG A 74 -1.65 -18.48 6.26
C ARG A 74 -2.27 -19.09 5.01
N ALA A 75 -2.26 -20.41 4.91
CA ALA A 75 -2.89 -21.10 3.78
C ALA A 75 -4.38 -20.73 3.63
N GLN A 76 -5.08 -20.51 4.76
CA GLN A 76 -6.52 -20.19 4.76
C GLN A 76 -6.85 -18.82 4.16
N ASN A 77 -5.92 -17.85 4.20
CA ASN A 77 -6.11 -16.51 3.64
C ASN A 77 -5.23 -16.22 2.42
N GLU A 78 -4.56 -17.25 1.88
CA GLU A 78 -3.62 -17.14 0.78
C GLU A 78 -4.20 -16.51 -0.48
N SER A 79 -5.38 -16.96 -0.88
CA SER A 79 -6.06 -16.42 -2.05
C SER A 79 -6.28 -14.91 -1.94
N CYS A 80 -6.57 -14.41 -0.73
CA CYS A 80 -6.83 -13.00 -0.48
C CYS A 80 -5.57 -12.15 -0.65
N TRP A 81 -4.49 -12.45 0.10
CA TRP A 81 -3.28 -11.63 0.05
C TRP A 81 -2.51 -11.81 -1.27
N ARG A 82 -2.55 -12.99 -1.91
CA ARG A 82 -1.94 -13.18 -3.23
C ARG A 82 -2.64 -12.37 -4.31
N THR A 83 -3.97 -12.40 -4.33
CA THR A 83 -4.76 -11.59 -5.28
C THR A 83 -4.49 -10.12 -5.05
N PHE A 84 -4.45 -9.69 -3.79
CA PHE A 84 -4.10 -8.32 -3.45
C PHE A 84 -2.70 -7.92 -3.93
N PHE A 85 -1.68 -8.77 -3.73
CA PHE A 85 -0.33 -8.50 -4.24
C PHE A 85 -0.29 -8.37 -5.77
N VAL A 86 -1.08 -9.17 -6.51
CA VAL A 86 -1.18 -9.02 -7.97
C VAL A 86 -1.76 -7.65 -8.34
N VAL A 87 -2.84 -7.23 -7.67
CA VAL A 87 -3.47 -5.91 -7.89
C VAL A 87 -2.49 -4.78 -7.60
N VAL A 88 -1.81 -4.81 -6.45
CA VAL A 88 -0.87 -3.75 -6.06
C VAL A 88 0.36 -3.73 -6.96
N GLN A 89 0.89 -4.89 -7.35
CA GLN A 89 2.02 -4.97 -8.28
C GLN A 89 1.67 -4.38 -9.65
N ALA A 90 0.49 -4.69 -10.19
CA ALA A 90 0.01 -4.10 -11.43
C ALA A 90 -0.16 -2.57 -11.30
N TYR A 91 -0.74 -2.11 -10.19
CA TYR A 91 -0.91 -0.70 -9.89
C TYR A 91 0.44 0.05 -9.83
N ILE A 92 1.40 -0.45 -9.04
CA ILE A 92 2.73 0.17 -8.93
C ILE A 92 3.45 0.21 -10.28
N SER A 93 3.26 -0.82 -11.12
CA SER A 93 3.89 -0.89 -12.44
C SER A 93 3.31 0.11 -13.44
N ASP A 94 2.03 0.50 -13.29
CA ASP A 94 1.37 1.49 -14.15
C ASP A 94 1.48 2.93 -13.62
N LEU A 95 1.96 3.13 -12.38
CA LEU A 95 2.23 4.46 -11.83
C LEU A 95 3.23 5.23 -12.70
N LYS A 96 2.89 6.47 -13.02
CA LYS A 96 3.68 7.36 -13.87
C LYS A 96 3.90 8.70 -13.19
N ASP A 97 5.05 9.30 -13.44
CA ASP A 97 5.36 10.66 -13.02
C ASP A 97 4.53 11.68 -13.82
N THR A 98 4.66 12.97 -13.46
CA THR A 98 3.95 14.06 -14.14
C THR A 98 4.35 14.24 -15.61
N THR A 99 5.44 13.59 -16.06
CA THR A 99 5.89 13.57 -17.46
C THR A 99 5.40 12.33 -18.22
N GLY A 100 4.66 11.43 -17.54
CA GLY A 100 4.15 10.18 -18.10
C GLY A 100 5.15 9.03 -18.09
N ARG A 101 6.33 9.19 -17.49
CA ARG A 101 7.33 8.11 -17.38
C ARG A 101 6.98 7.19 -16.21
N PRO A 102 7.12 5.86 -16.34
CA PRO A 102 6.86 4.94 -15.25
C PRO A 102 7.71 5.26 -14.01
N ASP A 103 7.09 5.30 -12.83
CA ASP A 103 7.76 5.59 -11.56
C ASP A 103 8.82 4.53 -11.20
N VAL A 104 8.63 3.29 -11.69
CA VAL A 104 9.59 2.17 -11.58
C VAL A 104 10.86 2.36 -12.42
N GLU A 105 10.88 3.32 -13.35
CA GLU A 105 12.05 3.67 -14.15
C GLU A 105 12.67 5.02 -13.74
N GLY A 106 11.90 5.85 -13.00
CA GLY A 106 12.27 7.20 -12.60
C GLY A 106 13.28 7.29 -11.45
N ALA A 107 13.54 8.51 -11.00
CA ALA A 107 14.49 8.79 -9.90
C ALA A 107 14.06 8.19 -8.56
N LYS A 108 12.76 7.96 -8.36
CA LYS A 108 12.18 7.38 -7.14
C LYS A 108 11.97 5.86 -7.21
N LYS A 109 12.44 5.22 -8.28
CA LYS A 109 12.20 3.79 -8.56
C LYS A 109 12.56 2.85 -7.41
N ALA A 110 13.58 3.17 -6.63
CA ALA A 110 14.07 2.31 -5.56
C ALA A 110 12.97 1.96 -4.54
N GLY A 111 12.11 2.92 -4.18
CA GLY A 111 10.99 2.67 -3.27
C GLY A 111 9.96 1.71 -3.86
N PHE A 112 9.51 1.99 -5.09
CA PHE A 112 8.49 1.21 -5.78
C PHE A 112 8.98 -0.21 -6.14
N LEU A 113 10.18 -0.34 -6.69
CA LEU A 113 10.81 -1.63 -6.96
C LEU A 113 11.03 -2.41 -5.66
N GLY A 114 11.38 -1.73 -4.57
CA GLY A 114 11.50 -2.33 -3.24
C GLY A 114 10.22 -3.04 -2.82
N PHE A 115 9.05 -2.40 -2.97
CA PHE A 115 7.76 -3.04 -2.67
C PHE A 115 7.47 -4.25 -3.55
N ILE A 116 7.71 -4.15 -4.87
CA ILE A 116 7.49 -5.26 -5.82
C ILE A 116 8.35 -6.46 -5.43
N ILE A 117 9.65 -6.24 -5.22
CA ILE A 117 10.60 -7.29 -4.83
C ILE A 117 10.19 -7.89 -3.47
N TYR A 118 9.78 -7.06 -2.52
CA TYR A 118 9.36 -7.52 -1.19
C TYR A 118 8.13 -8.44 -1.26
N MET A 119 7.11 -8.07 -2.03
CA MET A 119 5.93 -8.91 -2.26
C MET A 119 6.31 -10.25 -2.92
N GLN A 120 7.24 -10.25 -3.87
CA GLN A 120 7.72 -11.49 -4.50
C GLN A 120 8.48 -12.38 -3.51
N ASN A 121 9.35 -11.79 -2.69
CA ASN A 121 10.10 -12.53 -1.67
C ASN A 121 9.17 -13.16 -0.64
N ILE A 122 8.13 -12.45 -0.21
CA ILE A 122 7.12 -13.01 0.71
C ILE A 122 6.42 -14.22 0.09
N LYS A 123 6.00 -14.15 -1.19
CA LYS A 123 5.40 -15.29 -1.89
C LYS A 123 6.33 -16.51 -1.86
N ASN A 124 7.60 -16.30 -2.22
CA ASN A 124 8.61 -17.37 -2.28
C ASN A 124 8.89 -17.97 -0.89
N ILE A 125 9.06 -17.13 0.14
CA ILE A 125 9.28 -17.59 1.52
C ILE A 125 8.08 -18.35 2.04
N PHE A 126 6.86 -17.87 1.76
CA PHE A 126 5.64 -18.53 2.14
C PHE A 126 5.53 -19.92 1.50
N GLU A 127 5.81 -20.04 0.20
CA GLU A 127 5.82 -21.33 -0.51
C GLU A 127 6.83 -22.30 0.09
N LEU A 128 8.05 -21.83 0.37
CA LEU A 128 9.08 -22.65 0.99
C LEU A 128 8.65 -23.17 2.36
N LEU A 129 8.15 -22.29 3.24
CA LEU A 129 7.85 -22.65 4.63
C LEU A 129 6.56 -23.44 4.81
N VAL A 130 5.55 -23.19 3.97
CA VAL A 130 4.22 -23.80 4.11
C VAL A 130 4.08 -25.08 3.29
N TYR A 131 4.73 -25.15 2.11
CA TYR A 131 4.50 -26.22 1.14
C TYR A 131 5.70 -27.12 0.86
N MET A 132 6.95 -26.70 1.15
CA MET A 132 8.13 -27.54 0.93
C MET A 132 8.71 -28.18 2.19
N VAL A 133 8.29 -27.75 3.39
CA VAL A 133 8.84 -28.23 4.69
C VAL A 133 7.87 -29.18 5.42
N LEU A 134 6.75 -29.55 4.78
CA LEU A 134 5.78 -30.58 5.21
C LEU A 134 5.71 -31.70 4.18
#